data_AF-A0A3D6EK64-F1
#
_entry.id   AF-A0A3D6EK64-F1
#
_cell.length_a   1.000
_cell.length_b   1.000
_cell.length_c   1.000
_cell.angle_alpha   90.00
_cell.angle_beta   90.00
_cell.angle_gamma   90.00
#
_symmetry.space_group_name_H-M   'P 1'
#
loop_
_entity.id
_entity.type
_entity.pdbx_description
1 polymer ?
#
loop_
_entity_poly.entity_id
_entity_poly.type
_entity_poly.pdbx_seq_one_letter_code
_entity_poly.pdbx_strand_id
1 'polypeptide(L)'
;MLIVPLLCCLIQAPQPQGRVLLSHRPALPALAAKAPGAPGYGLHITTSTGQVIFTNLRFTPQNPRGLANAYGVTGPAGWGPYRLGVKLSGPLKYAKLDIEGRYQGQWFKIEEAVPGGAAMEAGLDEDWSIIRVDGQDFGGNLNALITHMTTRPAIEVLALKAKGWGYGSKQKTFKIQMRKLDTPVDPADAVLIPEDAEALRSILQDLRAWKVLLAQRSALPRFTPLPVDLPGGRLWAVRGTRNPHPAQGEPPDLITLEFWGKDPAVAPEQDHPIALWPEPKDGLGNGRALRVENHWYRIQEVAVDTATGRLLKLALQPWTADVPALLGGATLVRDLGPGPDLAHREALEQLANDALVEWKTRTLPGLLATQTLGPTEDLVVRIEKGLLKMDLEVKGIRSRLDAQARAEAERRAQAELAAKGGKTAPAASTAAAAESEQLADLLEQRKAILMAILGSAKQAL
;
A
#
# COMPACT_ATOMS: atom_id res chain seq x y z
N MET A 1 7.92 -58.34 43.03
CA MET A 1 7.50 -58.17 41.63
C MET A 1 6.95 -56.76 41.48
N LEU A 2 7.72 -55.81 40.95
CA LEU A 2 7.26 -54.46 40.59
C LEU A 2 8.35 -53.79 39.73
N ILE A 3 8.24 -53.94 38.41
CA ILE A 3 9.03 -53.21 37.40
C ILE A 3 8.03 -52.70 36.36
N VAL A 4 7.21 -51.67 36.67
CA VAL A 4 6.27 -51.08 35.68
C VAL A 4 5.95 -49.58 35.88
N PRO A 5 6.85 -48.68 36.33
CA PRO A 5 6.64 -47.29 35.89
C PRO A 5 7.93 -46.51 35.69
N LEU A 6 8.74 -46.90 34.70
CA LEU A 6 9.89 -46.07 34.29
C LEU A 6 9.97 -45.80 32.78
N LEU A 7 8.97 -46.22 31.99
CA LEU A 7 8.94 -46.01 30.54
C LEU A 7 8.08 -44.82 30.04
N CYS A 8 7.42 -44.08 30.93
CA CYS A 8 6.54 -42.95 30.52
C CYS A 8 7.23 -41.57 30.46
N CYS A 9 8.54 -41.48 30.69
CA CYS A 9 9.30 -40.22 30.58
C CYS A 9 10.22 -40.20 29.36
N LEU A 10 9.78 -40.74 28.22
CA LEU A 10 10.39 -40.40 26.94
C LEU A 10 10.09 -38.92 26.66
N ILE A 11 11.08 -38.09 26.99
CA ILE A 11 11.21 -36.70 26.57
C ILE A 11 10.83 -36.66 25.09
N GLN A 12 9.66 -36.11 24.78
CA GLN A 12 9.36 -35.69 23.42
C GLN A 12 10.41 -34.65 23.07
N ALA A 13 11.43 -35.08 22.31
CA ALA A 13 12.38 -34.16 21.72
C ALA A 13 11.55 -33.08 21.04
N PRO A 14 11.81 -31.78 21.31
CA PRO A 14 11.10 -30.70 20.64
C PRO A 14 11.19 -30.99 19.15
N GLN A 15 10.03 -31.12 18.50
CA GLN A 15 10.02 -31.34 17.06
C GLN A 15 10.89 -30.25 16.44
N PRO A 16 11.86 -30.61 15.58
CA PRO A 16 12.68 -29.61 14.92
C PRO A 16 11.71 -28.66 14.22
N GLN A 17 11.67 -27.41 14.67
CA GLN A 17 10.92 -26.37 13.99
C GLN A 17 11.47 -26.35 12.57
N GLY A 18 10.71 -26.92 11.65
CA GLY A 18 11.12 -27.06 10.26
C GLY A 18 11.51 -25.67 9.77
N ARG A 19 12.78 -25.49 9.41
CA ARG A 19 13.23 -24.26 8.77
C ARG A 19 12.28 -24.00 7.61
N VAL A 20 11.54 -22.89 7.69
CA VAL A 20 10.66 -22.46 6.60
C VAL A 20 11.54 -22.33 5.37
N LEU A 21 11.32 -23.20 4.39
CA LEU A 21 12.03 -23.16 3.12
C LEU A 21 11.52 -21.92 2.38
N LEU A 22 12.21 -20.80 2.56
CA LEU A 22 11.94 -19.56 1.85
C LEU A 22 13.03 -19.38 0.80
N SER A 23 12.63 -19.44 -0.47
CA SER A 23 13.52 -19.07 -1.58
C SER A 23 12.83 -18.03 -2.43
N HIS A 24 13.59 -17.04 -2.90
CA HIS A 24 13.08 -15.98 -3.73
C HIS A 24 13.97 -15.75 -4.96
N ARG A 25 13.34 -15.52 -6.11
CA ARG A 25 14.01 -15.24 -7.39
C ARG A 25 13.18 -14.26 -8.20
N PRO A 26 13.77 -13.55 -9.18
CA PRO A 26 12.98 -12.79 -10.15
C PRO A 26 11.90 -13.66 -10.78
N ALA A 27 10.66 -13.15 -10.81
CA ALA A 27 9.58 -13.75 -11.54
C ALA A 27 9.84 -13.59 -13.03
N LEU A 28 9.37 -14.55 -13.82
CA LEU A 28 9.42 -14.43 -15.28
C LEU A 28 8.54 -13.24 -15.71
N PRO A 29 8.99 -12.37 -16.64
CA PRO A 29 8.24 -11.20 -17.06
C PRO A 29 6.82 -11.52 -17.54
N ALA A 30 6.64 -12.62 -18.28
CA ALA A 30 5.33 -13.06 -18.75
C ALA A 30 4.39 -13.45 -17.60
N LEU A 31 4.91 -13.95 -16.49
CA LEU A 31 4.12 -14.28 -15.30
C LEU A 31 3.76 -13.01 -14.53
N ALA A 32 4.71 -12.08 -14.37
CA ALA A 32 4.45 -10.76 -13.79
C ALA A 32 3.44 -9.94 -14.61
N ALA A 33 3.43 -10.08 -15.93
CA ALA A 33 2.49 -9.42 -16.82
C ALA A 33 1.03 -9.89 -16.63
N LYS A 34 0.81 -11.07 -16.04
CA LYS A 34 -0.54 -11.54 -15.66
C LYS A 34 -1.09 -10.81 -14.43
N ALA A 35 -0.24 -10.12 -13.64
CA ALA A 35 -0.71 -9.36 -12.49
C ALA A 35 -1.45 -8.09 -12.95
N PRO A 36 -2.52 -7.67 -12.25
CA PRO A 36 -3.18 -6.39 -12.47
C PRO A 36 -2.19 -5.22 -12.55
N GLY A 37 -2.38 -4.36 -13.55
CA GLY A 37 -1.45 -3.26 -13.86
C GLY A 37 -0.26 -3.66 -14.76
N ALA A 38 -0.10 -4.95 -15.07
CA ALA A 38 0.98 -5.50 -15.91
C ALA A 38 2.37 -4.90 -15.60
N PRO A 39 2.82 -4.99 -14.32
CA PRO A 39 4.01 -4.27 -13.86
C PRO A 39 5.28 -4.61 -14.63
N GLY A 40 5.39 -5.82 -15.20
CA GLY A 40 6.57 -6.27 -15.94
C GLY A 40 7.77 -6.67 -15.05
N TYR A 41 7.60 -6.62 -13.73
CA TYR A 41 8.55 -7.08 -12.72
C TYR A 41 7.84 -7.85 -11.60
N GLY A 42 8.57 -8.60 -10.80
CA GLY A 42 8.01 -9.25 -9.62
C GLY A 42 8.98 -10.24 -8.99
N LEU A 43 8.84 -10.46 -7.70
CA LEU A 43 9.62 -11.43 -6.95
C LEU A 43 8.80 -12.71 -6.78
N HIS A 44 9.27 -13.81 -7.34
CA HIS A 44 8.68 -15.12 -7.13
C HIS A 44 9.27 -15.73 -5.85
N ILE A 45 8.40 -16.01 -4.89
CA ILE A 45 8.73 -16.58 -3.59
C ILE A 45 8.13 -17.98 -3.51
N THR A 46 8.96 -18.97 -3.21
CA THR A 46 8.50 -20.33 -2.90
C THR A 46 8.55 -20.52 -1.39
N THR A 47 7.42 -20.92 -0.82
CA THR A 47 7.21 -21.19 0.61
C THR A 47 6.85 -22.66 0.81
N SER A 48 6.72 -23.08 2.07
CA SER A 48 6.15 -24.39 2.41
C SER A 48 4.63 -24.49 2.17
N THR A 49 3.95 -23.42 1.82
CA THR A 49 2.49 -23.42 1.57
C THR A 49 2.16 -23.25 0.09
N GLY A 50 3.10 -22.79 -0.73
CA GLY A 50 2.82 -22.50 -2.13
C GLY A 50 3.90 -21.66 -2.80
N GLN A 51 3.57 -21.18 -3.98
CA GLN A 51 4.33 -20.18 -4.70
C GLN A 51 3.54 -18.89 -4.78
N VAL A 52 4.21 -17.78 -4.49
CA VAL A 52 3.62 -16.45 -4.45
C VAL A 52 4.46 -15.51 -5.29
N ILE A 53 3.82 -14.54 -5.92
CA ILE A 53 4.47 -13.44 -6.60
C ILE A 53 4.21 -12.16 -5.83
N PHE A 54 5.28 -11.45 -5.50
CA PHE A 54 5.23 -10.08 -5.02
C PHE A 54 5.51 -9.12 -6.17
N THR A 55 4.62 -8.17 -6.38
CA THR A 55 4.78 -7.15 -7.42
C THR A 55 4.00 -5.89 -7.06
N ASN A 56 3.94 -4.90 -7.97
CA ASN A 56 3.23 -3.63 -7.75
C ASN A 56 3.68 -2.91 -6.47
N LEU A 57 5.00 -2.94 -6.22
CA LEU A 57 5.66 -2.19 -5.16
C LEU A 57 5.32 -0.69 -5.29
N ARG A 58 4.72 -0.12 -4.25
CA ARG A 58 4.31 1.29 -4.19
C ARG A 58 4.59 1.88 -2.82
N PHE A 59 4.70 3.20 -2.76
CA PHE A 59 4.88 3.95 -1.53
C PHE A 59 3.80 5.03 -1.43
N THR A 60 3.15 5.13 -0.26
CA THR A 60 2.15 6.15 0.03
C THR A 60 2.49 6.86 1.34
N PRO A 61 2.03 8.10 1.56
CA PRO A 61 2.24 8.77 2.84
C PRO A 61 1.77 7.96 4.05
N GLN A 62 0.70 7.16 3.89
CA GLN A 62 0.17 6.26 4.93
C GLN A 62 1.06 5.02 5.13
N ASN A 63 1.76 4.57 4.08
CA ASN A 63 2.62 3.39 4.09
C ASN A 63 4.00 3.72 3.50
N PRO A 64 4.82 4.52 4.20
CA PRO A 64 6.10 4.99 3.67
C PRO A 64 7.12 3.86 3.51
N ARG A 65 6.95 2.74 4.24
CA ARG A 65 7.76 1.53 4.10
C ARG A 65 7.44 0.70 2.86
N GLY A 66 6.40 1.09 2.14
CA GLY A 66 5.96 0.46 0.91
C GLY A 66 4.89 -0.60 1.13
N LEU A 67 4.13 -0.84 0.08
CA LEU A 67 3.16 -1.92 -0.07
C LEU A 67 3.47 -2.65 -1.37
N ALA A 68 3.36 -3.98 -1.34
CA ALA A 68 3.41 -4.81 -2.54
C ALA A 68 2.15 -5.66 -2.58
N ASN A 69 1.69 -5.99 -3.79
CA ASN A 69 0.60 -6.93 -3.97
C ASN A 69 1.17 -8.34 -3.99
N ALA A 70 0.47 -9.24 -3.31
CA ALA A 70 0.78 -10.65 -3.29
C ALA A 70 -0.26 -11.44 -4.08
N TYR A 71 0.22 -12.32 -4.96
CA TYR A 71 -0.64 -13.23 -5.71
C TYR A 71 -0.13 -14.65 -5.56
N GLY A 72 -1.03 -15.55 -5.16
CA GLY A 72 -0.82 -16.98 -5.19
C GLY A 72 -0.74 -17.43 -6.65
N VAL A 73 0.25 -18.26 -6.95
CA VAL A 73 0.37 -18.90 -8.26
C VAL A 73 -0.44 -20.19 -8.19
N THR A 74 -1.44 -20.32 -9.04
CA THR A 74 -2.27 -21.53 -9.17
C THR A 74 -2.14 -22.15 -10.55
N GLY A 75 -2.45 -23.45 -10.64
CA GLY A 75 -2.27 -24.28 -11.82
C GLY A 75 -1.36 -25.48 -11.53
N PRO A 76 -1.03 -26.30 -12.55
CA PRO A 76 -0.07 -27.40 -12.44
C PRO A 76 1.23 -26.96 -11.80
N ALA A 77 1.51 -25.65 -11.86
CA ALA A 77 2.77 -25.02 -11.56
C ALA A 77 3.00 -24.54 -10.09
N GLY A 78 1.94 -24.24 -9.34
CA GLY A 78 2.04 -23.28 -8.22
C GLY A 78 2.02 -23.82 -6.77
N TRP A 79 1.97 -25.13 -6.57
CA TRP A 79 1.81 -25.73 -5.23
C TRP A 79 3.15 -26.25 -4.69
N GLY A 80 3.84 -25.42 -3.89
CA GLY A 80 5.01 -25.76 -3.09
C GLY A 80 6.28 -26.17 -3.86
N PRO A 81 7.42 -26.40 -3.19
CA PRO A 81 8.61 -26.96 -3.82
C PRO A 81 8.39 -28.41 -4.26
N TYR A 82 7.45 -29.12 -3.62
CA TYR A 82 7.10 -30.50 -3.90
C TYR A 82 5.63 -30.60 -4.33
N ARG A 83 5.37 -31.06 -5.56
CA ARG A 83 4.00 -31.18 -6.09
C ARG A 83 3.39 -32.54 -5.84
N LEU A 84 2.23 -32.54 -5.19
CA LEU A 84 1.32 -33.68 -5.21
C LEU A 84 0.61 -33.77 -6.57
N GLY A 85 0.27 -32.64 -7.17
CA GLY A 85 -0.50 -32.59 -8.41
C GLY A 85 -2.00 -32.83 -8.20
N VAL A 86 -2.56 -32.46 -7.03
CA VAL A 86 -4.00 -32.43 -6.83
C VAL A 86 -4.43 -31.12 -6.14
N LYS A 87 -5.63 -30.65 -6.45
CA LYS A 87 -6.30 -29.57 -5.74
C LYS A 87 -7.19 -30.19 -4.67
N LEU A 88 -7.05 -29.74 -3.43
CA LEU A 88 -7.80 -30.26 -2.29
C LEU A 88 -8.86 -29.26 -1.82
N SER A 89 -10.00 -29.77 -1.38
CA SER A 89 -10.99 -29.02 -0.62
C SER A 89 -11.50 -29.79 0.58
N GLY A 90 -12.13 -29.06 1.51
CA GLY A 90 -12.58 -29.59 2.78
C GLY A 90 -12.02 -28.82 3.98
N PRO A 91 -12.22 -29.32 5.21
CA PRO A 91 -12.63 -30.69 5.51
C PRO A 91 -14.11 -30.92 5.26
N LEU A 92 -14.45 -31.96 4.52
CA LEU A 92 -15.81 -32.47 4.53
C LEU A 92 -15.99 -33.26 5.82
N LYS A 93 -17.08 -33.01 6.55
CA LYS A 93 -17.50 -33.88 7.66
C LYS A 93 -18.43 -34.91 7.07
N TYR A 94 -18.10 -36.19 7.23
CA TYR A 94 -19.05 -37.26 6.93
C TYR A 94 -19.60 -37.83 8.25
N ALA A 95 -20.91 -38.03 8.33
CA ALA A 95 -21.55 -38.83 9.37
C ALA A 95 -22.09 -40.12 8.72
N LYS A 96 -21.38 -41.24 8.85
CA LYS A 96 -21.96 -42.58 8.67
C LYS A 96 -21.76 -43.31 9.98
N LEU A 97 -22.89 -43.67 10.58
CA LEU A 97 -22.90 -44.81 11.48
C LEU A 97 -22.55 -46.04 10.65
N ASP A 98 -21.49 -46.75 11.03
CA ASP A 98 -21.48 -48.19 10.80
C ASP A 98 -22.20 -48.89 11.98
N ILE A 99 -22.40 -50.19 11.83
CA ILE A 99 -23.12 -51.06 12.77
C ILE A 99 -22.28 -51.33 14.05
N GLU A 100 -21.03 -50.85 14.12
CA GLU A 100 -20.08 -50.96 15.25
C GLU A 100 -19.71 -49.59 15.88
N GLY A 101 -20.22 -48.48 15.35
CA GLY A 101 -20.38 -47.21 16.04
C GLY A 101 -19.19 -46.24 16.08
N ARG A 102 -18.12 -46.33 15.25
CA ARG A 102 -17.09 -45.25 15.23
C ARG A 102 -16.34 -45.05 13.90
N TYR A 103 -16.80 -44.08 13.09
CA TYR A 103 -15.90 -43.23 12.28
C TYR A 103 -16.45 -41.78 12.22
N GLN A 104 -15.98 -40.93 13.13
CA GLN A 104 -15.96 -39.48 12.91
C GLN A 104 -14.61 -39.16 12.25
N GLY A 105 -14.58 -39.14 10.92
CA GLY A 105 -13.39 -38.79 10.15
C GLY A 105 -13.61 -37.48 9.39
N GLN A 106 -12.63 -36.58 9.45
CA GLN A 106 -12.51 -35.52 8.46
C GLN A 106 -11.65 -36.03 7.32
N TRP A 107 -12.06 -35.68 6.10
CA TRP A 107 -11.42 -36.08 4.87
C TRP A 107 -11.36 -34.86 3.95
N PHE A 108 -10.33 -34.84 3.11
CA PHE A 108 -10.08 -33.76 2.17
C PHE A 108 -10.37 -34.30 0.77
N LYS A 109 -11.35 -33.70 0.11
CA LYS A 109 -11.76 -34.07 -1.23
C LYS A 109 -10.68 -33.64 -2.22
N ILE A 110 -10.36 -34.50 -3.17
CA ILE A 110 -9.61 -34.09 -4.36
C ILE A 110 -10.61 -33.47 -5.33
N GLU A 111 -10.48 -32.17 -5.58
CA GLU A 111 -11.33 -31.47 -6.55
C GLU A 111 -10.88 -31.70 -7.99
N GLU A 112 -9.56 -31.81 -8.16
CA GLU A 112 -8.90 -31.87 -9.45
C GLU A 112 -7.58 -32.62 -9.27
N ALA A 113 -7.28 -33.55 -10.18
CA ALA A 113 -6.01 -34.26 -10.22
C ALA A 113 -5.30 -33.96 -11.56
N VAL A 114 -4.12 -33.38 -11.49
CA VAL A 114 -3.37 -32.92 -12.66
C VAL A 114 -2.78 -34.13 -13.42
N PRO A 115 -3.08 -34.32 -14.72
CA PRO A 115 -2.46 -35.36 -15.53
C PRO A 115 -0.91 -35.29 -15.48
N GLY A 116 -0.26 -36.44 -15.22
CA GLY A 116 1.20 -36.51 -15.05
C GLY A 116 1.75 -35.94 -13.74
N GLY A 117 0.87 -35.54 -12.80
CA GLY A 117 1.23 -35.17 -11.44
C GLY A 117 1.57 -36.40 -10.58
N ALA A 118 2.34 -36.19 -9.51
CA ALA A 118 2.85 -37.28 -8.65
C ALA A 118 1.72 -38.17 -8.06
N ALA A 119 0.59 -37.57 -7.70
CA ALA A 119 -0.59 -38.28 -7.23
C ALA A 119 -1.21 -39.15 -8.34
N MET A 120 -1.43 -38.59 -9.53
CA MET A 120 -1.95 -39.35 -10.68
C MET A 120 -1.02 -40.51 -11.05
N GLU A 121 0.30 -40.30 -11.01
CA GLU A 121 1.29 -41.37 -11.25
C GLU A 121 1.23 -42.48 -10.19
N ALA A 122 0.88 -42.15 -8.96
CA ALA A 122 0.61 -43.12 -7.90
C ALA A 122 -0.82 -43.74 -7.99
N GLY A 123 -1.68 -43.21 -8.86
CA GLY A 123 -3.08 -43.61 -9.03
C GLY A 123 -4.05 -42.98 -8.03
N LEU A 124 -3.67 -41.86 -7.42
CA LEU A 124 -4.52 -41.02 -6.55
C LEU A 124 -5.17 -39.92 -7.42
N ASP A 125 -6.40 -40.17 -7.85
CA ASP A 125 -7.23 -39.32 -8.72
C ASP A 125 -8.41 -38.65 -7.96
N GLU A 126 -9.25 -37.92 -8.69
CA GLU A 126 -10.42 -37.16 -8.19
C GLU A 126 -11.50 -38.02 -7.51
N ASP A 127 -11.50 -39.33 -7.74
CA ASP A 127 -12.44 -40.24 -7.08
C ASP A 127 -12.03 -40.56 -5.64
N TRP A 128 -10.85 -40.13 -5.22
CA TRP A 128 -10.31 -40.33 -3.89
C TRP A 128 -10.43 -39.08 -3.01
N SER A 129 -10.50 -39.33 -1.72
CA SER A 129 -10.44 -38.31 -0.69
C SER A 129 -9.40 -38.69 0.34
N ILE A 130 -8.55 -37.74 0.72
CA ILE A 130 -7.43 -37.96 1.64
C ILE A 130 -7.95 -38.03 3.07
N ILE A 131 -7.55 -39.08 3.81
CA ILE A 131 -7.88 -39.28 5.22
C ILE A 131 -6.67 -38.95 6.10
N ARG A 132 -5.49 -39.47 5.75
CA ARG A 132 -4.24 -39.28 6.50
C ARG A 132 -3.04 -39.16 5.56
N VAL A 133 -2.01 -38.49 6.03
CA VAL A 133 -0.70 -38.45 5.36
C VAL A 133 0.40 -38.79 6.37
N ASP A 134 1.26 -39.74 6.03
CA ASP A 134 2.33 -40.27 6.88
C ASP A 134 1.81 -40.70 8.27
N GLY A 135 0.63 -41.32 8.29
CA GLY A 135 -0.03 -41.77 9.52
C GLY A 135 -0.69 -40.67 10.36
N GLN A 136 -0.55 -39.39 9.99
CA GLN A 136 -1.15 -38.26 10.71
C GLN A 136 -2.54 -37.93 10.16
N ASP A 137 -3.50 -37.74 11.08
CA ASP A 137 -4.73 -37.02 10.77
C ASP A 137 -4.54 -35.52 11.07
N PHE A 138 -5.07 -34.67 10.19
CA PHE A 138 -4.84 -33.21 10.26
C PHE A 138 -5.99 -32.48 10.95
N GLY A 139 -6.91 -33.19 11.61
CA GLY A 139 -8.06 -32.58 12.29
C GLY A 139 -8.86 -31.62 11.41
N GLY A 140 -8.89 -31.88 10.10
CA GLY A 140 -9.54 -31.02 9.11
C GLY A 140 -8.82 -29.71 8.80
N ASN A 141 -7.62 -29.47 9.34
CA ASN A 141 -6.80 -28.33 8.98
C ASN A 141 -6.14 -28.55 7.60
N LEU A 142 -6.79 -28.05 6.56
CA LEU A 142 -6.34 -28.16 5.17
C LEU A 142 -4.94 -27.54 4.98
N ASN A 143 -4.67 -26.40 5.62
CA ASN A 143 -3.38 -25.73 5.51
C ASN A 143 -2.25 -26.56 6.14
N ALA A 144 -2.49 -27.19 7.28
CA ALA A 144 -1.53 -28.09 7.92
C ALA A 144 -1.24 -29.32 7.06
N LEU A 145 -2.28 -29.91 6.45
CA LEU A 145 -2.13 -31.02 5.50
C LEU A 145 -1.27 -30.61 4.29
N ILE A 146 -1.63 -29.51 3.61
CA ILE A 146 -0.90 -29.03 2.42
C ILE A 146 0.57 -28.76 2.79
N THR A 147 0.82 -28.10 3.93
CA THR A 147 2.17 -27.82 4.41
C THR A 147 2.96 -29.11 4.65
N HIS A 148 2.33 -30.12 5.27
CA HIS A 148 2.97 -31.41 5.52
C HIS A 148 3.33 -32.14 4.24
N MET A 149 2.42 -32.14 3.25
CA MET A 149 2.63 -32.80 1.97
C MET A 149 3.73 -32.12 1.15
N THR A 150 3.71 -30.79 1.08
CA THR A 150 4.60 -29.99 0.21
C THR A 150 5.99 -29.76 0.78
N THR A 151 6.29 -30.23 2.00
CA THR A 151 7.62 -30.14 2.64
C THR A 151 8.44 -31.42 2.54
N ARG A 152 7.85 -32.51 2.01
CA ARG A 152 8.50 -33.82 1.93
C ARG A 152 8.72 -34.25 0.49
N PRO A 153 9.86 -34.88 0.17
CA PRO A 153 10.12 -35.45 -1.14
C PRO A 153 9.31 -36.72 -1.40
N ALA A 154 8.80 -37.37 -0.36
CA ALA A 154 7.93 -38.54 -0.48
C ALA A 154 6.94 -38.56 0.68
N ILE A 155 5.72 -39.04 0.41
CA ILE A 155 4.65 -39.16 1.39
C ILE A 155 3.86 -40.45 1.21
N GLU A 156 3.25 -40.92 2.29
CA GLU A 156 2.26 -41.98 2.28
C GLU A 156 0.86 -41.42 2.53
N VAL A 157 -0.01 -41.49 1.52
CA VAL A 157 -1.38 -40.96 1.60
C VAL A 157 -2.36 -42.10 1.78
N LEU A 158 -3.06 -42.14 2.91
CA LEU A 158 -4.23 -43.00 3.08
C LEU A 158 -5.45 -42.26 2.53
N ALA A 159 -6.10 -42.82 1.52
CA ALA A 159 -7.27 -42.22 0.90
C ALA A 159 -8.47 -43.19 0.80
N LEU A 160 -9.65 -42.61 0.70
CA LEU A 160 -10.96 -43.26 0.61
C LEU A 160 -11.59 -42.98 -0.75
N LYS A 161 -12.05 -44.02 -1.43
CA LYS A 161 -12.94 -43.91 -2.61
C LYS A 161 -14.34 -44.36 -2.21
N ALA A 162 -15.29 -43.43 -2.23
CA ALA A 162 -16.69 -43.71 -1.91
C ALA A 162 -17.38 -44.33 -3.15
N LYS A 163 -17.93 -45.55 -3.04
CA LYS A 163 -18.72 -46.14 -4.12
C LYS A 163 -20.18 -45.69 -4.01
N GLY A 164 -20.52 -44.53 -4.59
CA GLY A 164 -21.90 -44.10 -4.78
C GLY A 164 -22.80 -44.16 -3.52
N TRP A 165 -24.12 -44.07 -3.72
CA TRP A 165 -25.12 -44.04 -2.65
C TRP A 165 -25.38 -45.40 -1.95
N GLY A 166 -24.65 -46.47 -2.29
CA GLY A 166 -24.87 -47.82 -1.80
C GLY A 166 -23.59 -48.50 -1.31
N TYR A 167 -23.51 -48.71 0.01
CA TYR A 167 -22.60 -49.59 0.76
C TYR A 167 -21.31 -50.06 0.06
N GLY A 168 -20.23 -49.34 0.35
CA GLY A 168 -18.86 -49.78 0.09
C GLY A 168 -17.91 -48.58 0.06
N SER A 169 -16.88 -48.60 0.90
CA SER A 169 -15.78 -47.65 0.78
C SER A 169 -14.50 -48.43 0.57
N LYS A 170 -13.69 -48.03 -0.40
CA LYS A 170 -12.38 -48.64 -0.64
C LYS A 170 -11.33 -47.71 -0.05
N GLN A 171 -10.54 -48.22 0.89
CA GLN A 171 -9.36 -47.53 1.38
C GLN A 171 -8.12 -48.03 0.63
N LYS A 172 -7.19 -47.14 0.35
CA LYS A 172 -5.89 -47.47 -0.25
C LYS A 172 -4.83 -46.51 0.28
N THR A 173 -3.65 -47.05 0.57
CA THR A 173 -2.46 -46.26 0.84
C THR A 173 -1.65 -46.07 -0.44
N PHE A 174 -1.27 -44.84 -0.71
CA PHE A 174 -0.48 -44.41 -1.86
C PHE A 174 0.90 -43.97 -1.40
N LYS A 175 1.96 -44.56 -1.96
CA LYS A 175 3.32 -44.07 -1.81
C LYS A 175 3.59 -43.10 -2.94
N ILE A 176 3.76 -41.82 -2.63
CA ILE A 176 3.89 -40.77 -3.63
C ILE A 176 5.27 -40.16 -3.53
N GLN A 177 6.06 -40.28 -4.60
CA GLN A 177 7.32 -39.56 -4.74
C GLN A 177 7.02 -38.17 -5.30
N MET A 178 7.21 -37.16 -4.48
CA MET A 178 6.95 -35.78 -4.84
C MET A 178 8.08 -35.23 -5.71
N ARG A 179 7.73 -34.51 -6.77
CA ARG A 179 8.72 -33.86 -7.63
C ARG A 179 9.14 -32.53 -7.03
N LYS A 180 10.44 -32.39 -6.77
CA LYS A 180 11.04 -31.09 -6.44
C LYS A 180 11.01 -30.21 -7.68
N LEU A 181 10.34 -29.07 -7.63
CA LEU A 181 10.47 -28.05 -8.66
C LEU A 181 11.40 -26.96 -8.21
N ASP A 182 12.66 -27.10 -8.62
CA ASP A 182 13.59 -25.98 -8.70
C ASP A 182 13.35 -25.16 -9.99
N THR A 183 12.61 -25.70 -10.98
CA THR A 183 12.32 -25.05 -12.26
C THR A 183 11.30 -23.91 -12.10
N PRO A 184 11.49 -22.74 -12.75
CA PRO A 184 10.50 -21.67 -12.77
C PRO A 184 9.18 -22.15 -13.37
N VAL A 185 8.08 -21.65 -12.81
CA VAL A 185 6.71 -21.87 -13.29
C VAL A 185 6.61 -21.45 -14.75
N ASP A 186 6.06 -22.31 -15.60
CA ASP A 186 5.66 -21.87 -16.94
C ASP A 186 4.59 -20.79 -16.80
N PRO A 187 4.85 -19.56 -17.27
CA PRO A 187 3.87 -18.49 -17.20
C PRO A 187 2.57 -18.83 -17.91
N ALA A 188 2.56 -19.65 -18.97
CA ALA A 188 1.37 -19.94 -19.77
C ALA A 188 0.29 -20.64 -18.94
N ASP A 189 0.69 -21.62 -18.12
CA ASP A 189 -0.20 -22.50 -17.35
C ASP A 189 -0.58 -21.93 -15.97
N ALA A 190 -0.01 -20.79 -15.59
CA ALA A 190 -0.21 -20.18 -14.29
C ALA A 190 -1.39 -19.18 -14.26
N VAL A 191 -2.15 -19.21 -13.17
CA VAL A 191 -3.19 -18.22 -12.84
C VAL A 191 -2.84 -17.54 -11.52
N LEU A 192 -2.94 -16.21 -11.51
CA LEU A 192 -2.68 -15.41 -10.30
C LEU A 192 -3.98 -15.20 -9.54
N ILE A 193 -3.97 -15.57 -8.26
CA ILE A 193 -5.09 -15.36 -7.34
C ILE A 193 -4.65 -14.36 -6.27
N PRO A 194 -5.41 -13.29 -5.99
CA PRO A 194 -5.10 -12.38 -4.90
C PRO A 194 -4.97 -13.14 -3.57
N GLU A 195 -3.87 -12.94 -2.86
CA GLU A 195 -3.63 -13.55 -1.55
C GLU A 195 -3.85 -12.53 -0.43
N ASP A 196 -4.33 -13.03 0.71
CA ASP A 196 -4.44 -12.21 1.91
C ASP A 196 -3.03 -11.88 2.46
N ALA A 197 -2.78 -10.60 2.67
CA ALA A 197 -1.53 -10.08 3.21
C ALA A 197 -1.21 -10.67 4.59
N GLU A 198 -2.21 -11.07 5.39
CA GLU A 198 -1.97 -11.61 6.72
C GLU A 198 -1.24 -12.96 6.71
N ALA A 199 -1.60 -13.86 5.79
CA ALA A 199 -0.94 -15.16 5.63
C ALA A 199 0.53 -15.03 5.19
N LEU A 200 0.89 -13.88 4.61
CA LEU A 200 2.20 -13.59 4.05
C LEU A 200 2.98 -12.56 4.88
N ARG A 201 2.47 -12.16 6.05
CA ARG A 201 3.04 -11.08 6.87
C ARG A 201 4.52 -11.28 7.20
N SER A 202 4.96 -12.51 7.49
CA SER A 202 6.37 -12.82 7.75
C SER A 202 7.27 -12.63 6.53
N ILE A 203 6.73 -12.88 5.33
CA ILE A 203 7.43 -12.71 4.05
C ILE A 203 7.43 -11.22 3.65
N LEU A 204 6.30 -10.53 3.89
CA LEU A 204 6.17 -9.08 3.73
C LEU A 204 7.04 -8.29 4.73
N GLN A 205 7.63 -8.94 5.73
CA GLN A 205 8.59 -8.32 6.64
C GLN A 205 10.05 -8.68 6.31
N ASP A 206 10.30 -9.52 5.30
CA ASP A 206 11.66 -9.87 4.88
C ASP A 206 12.28 -8.73 4.05
N LEU A 207 13.11 -7.93 4.70
CA LEU A 207 13.86 -6.83 4.08
C LEU A 207 14.65 -7.27 2.84
N ARG A 208 15.11 -8.53 2.77
CA ARG A 208 15.83 -9.02 1.58
C ARG A 208 14.91 -9.11 0.36
N ALA A 209 13.70 -9.62 0.55
CA ALA A 209 12.69 -9.69 -0.49
C ALA A 209 12.33 -8.29 -1.01
N TRP A 210 12.15 -7.32 -0.12
CA TRP A 210 11.88 -5.92 -0.49
C TRP A 210 13.00 -5.30 -1.32
N LYS A 211 14.25 -5.50 -0.90
CA LYS A 211 15.42 -4.99 -1.64
C LYS A 211 15.52 -5.55 -3.05
N VAL A 212 15.28 -6.85 -3.22
CA VAL A 212 15.29 -7.48 -4.55
C VAL A 212 14.12 -6.95 -5.39
N LEU A 213 12.93 -6.80 -4.82
CA LEU A 213 11.77 -6.26 -5.53
C LEU A 213 11.98 -4.81 -5.96
N LEU A 214 12.56 -3.97 -5.09
CA LEU A 214 12.90 -2.59 -5.40
C LEU A 214 13.94 -2.52 -6.52
N ALA A 215 15.00 -3.33 -6.47
CA ALA A 215 16.01 -3.36 -7.53
C ALA A 215 15.39 -3.74 -8.90
N GLN A 216 14.50 -4.74 -8.93
CA GLN A 216 13.78 -5.11 -10.16
C GLN A 216 12.86 -4.01 -10.66
N ARG A 217 12.15 -3.32 -9.75
CA ARG A 217 11.32 -2.17 -10.09
C ARG A 217 12.18 -1.08 -10.74
N SER A 218 13.28 -0.68 -10.09
CA SER A 218 14.18 0.38 -10.54
C SER A 218 14.85 0.10 -11.89
N ALA A 219 14.95 -1.18 -12.29
CA ALA A 219 15.50 -1.59 -13.59
C ALA A 219 14.55 -1.28 -14.77
N LEU A 220 13.26 -1.02 -14.51
CA LEU A 220 12.33 -0.68 -15.58
C LEU A 220 12.46 0.79 -15.99
N PRO A 221 12.35 1.13 -17.29
CA PRO A 221 12.47 2.50 -17.78
C PRO A 221 11.56 3.50 -17.06
N ARG A 222 10.34 3.08 -16.67
CA ARG A 222 9.38 3.93 -15.96
C ARG A 222 9.89 4.42 -14.59
N PHE A 223 10.62 3.57 -13.87
CA PHE A 223 11.06 3.82 -12.50
C PHE A 223 12.52 4.24 -12.42
N THR A 224 13.15 4.55 -13.55
CA THR A 224 14.54 4.98 -13.58
C THR A 224 14.73 6.22 -12.70
N PRO A 225 15.60 6.17 -11.68
CA PRO A 225 15.81 7.29 -10.77
C PRO A 225 16.37 8.51 -11.49
N LEU A 226 15.82 9.68 -11.17
CA LEU A 226 16.27 10.97 -11.68
C LEU A 226 17.05 11.70 -10.58
N PRO A 227 18.33 12.06 -10.77
CA PRO A 227 19.04 12.88 -9.79
C PRO A 227 18.42 14.29 -9.74
N VAL A 228 18.21 14.79 -8.53
CA VAL A 228 17.68 16.14 -8.25
C VAL A 228 18.64 16.83 -7.30
N ASP A 229 19.26 17.91 -7.77
CA ASP A 229 20.17 18.71 -6.96
C ASP A 229 19.36 19.74 -6.14
N LEU A 230 19.51 19.69 -4.83
CA LEU A 230 18.88 20.60 -3.87
C LEU A 230 19.95 21.37 -3.08
N PRO A 231 19.60 22.54 -2.49
CA PRO A 231 20.46 23.17 -1.50
C PRO A 231 20.65 22.24 -0.30
N GLY A 232 21.89 21.79 -0.10
CA GLY A 232 22.26 20.85 0.97
C GLY A 232 22.58 19.43 0.48
N GLY A 233 22.24 19.06 -0.76
CA GLY A 233 22.65 17.76 -1.30
C GLY A 233 21.91 17.31 -2.55
N ARG A 234 22.34 16.17 -3.09
CA ARG A 234 21.67 15.49 -4.20
C ARG A 234 20.72 14.43 -3.65
N LEU A 235 19.50 14.43 -4.15
CA LEU A 235 18.51 13.38 -3.95
C LEU A 235 18.21 12.66 -5.27
N TRP A 236 17.41 11.60 -5.18
CA TRP A 236 16.91 10.87 -6.35
C TRP A 236 15.40 10.84 -6.34
N ALA A 237 14.77 11.32 -7.41
CA ALA A 237 13.34 11.31 -7.59
C ALA A 237 12.90 10.14 -8.46
N VAL A 238 11.85 9.44 -8.03
CA VAL A 238 11.18 8.38 -8.80
C VAL A 238 9.70 8.69 -8.84
N ARG A 239 9.09 8.58 -10.02
CA ARG A 239 7.63 8.70 -10.16
C ARG A 239 6.98 7.33 -10.03
N GLY A 240 6.02 7.21 -9.12
CA GLY A 240 5.29 5.99 -8.85
C GLY A 240 4.32 5.56 -9.97
N THR A 241 3.52 4.55 -9.66
CA THR A 241 2.41 4.06 -10.49
C THR A 241 1.09 4.21 -9.75
N ARG A 242 0.00 4.24 -10.51
CA ARG A 242 -1.35 4.10 -9.96
C ARG A 242 -1.48 2.77 -9.25
N ASN A 243 -2.28 2.75 -8.18
CA ASN A 243 -2.54 1.53 -7.43
C ASN A 243 -3.69 0.74 -8.09
N PRO A 244 -3.45 -0.45 -8.68
CA PRO A 244 -4.54 -1.26 -9.24
C PRO A 244 -5.52 -1.79 -8.18
N HIS A 245 -5.14 -1.76 -6.89
CA HIS A 245 -5.95 -2.22 -5.76
C HIS A 245 -5.82 -1.23 -4.58
N PRO A 246 -6.48 -0.05 -4.64
CA PRO A 246 -6.51 0.88 -3.52
C PRO A 246 -7.08 0.22 -2.27
N ALA A 247 -6.46 0.46 -1.11
CA ALA A 247 -7.10 0.14 0.15
C ALA A 247 -8.39 0.97 0.32
N GLN A 248 -9.28 0.56 1.21
CA GLN A 248 -10.50 1.32 1.47
C GLN A 248 -10.15 2.74 1.93
N GLY A 249 -10.57 3.74 1.15
CA GLY A 249 -10.27 5.16 1.39
C GLY A 249 -9.03 5.70 0.65
N GLU A 250 -8.23 4.84 -0.01
CA GLU A 250 -7.16 5.31 -0.90
C GLU A 250 -7.71 5.70 -2.27
N PRO A 251 -7.23 6.79 -2.90
CA PRO A 251 -7.60 7.12 -4.26
C PRO A 251 -7.02 6.09 -5.26
N PRO A 252 -7.84 5.52 -6.17
CA PRO A 252 -7.36 4.51 -7.14
C PRO A 252 -6.27 5.04 -8.07
N ASP A 253 -6.37 6.32 -8.46
CA ASP A 253 -5.46 6.94 -9.42
C ASP A 253 -4.29 7.68 -8.76
N LEU A 254 -4.04 7.46 -7.46
CA LEU A 254 -2.94 8.13 -6.76
C LEU A 254 -1.59 7.72 -7.35
N ILE A 255 -0.84 8.71 -7.83
CA ILE A 255 0.57 8.56 -8.19
C ILE A 255 1.37 9.32 -7.14
N THR A 256 2.46 8.77 -6.65
CA THR A 256 3.33 9.44 -5.67
C THR A 256 4.68 9.75 -6.31
N LEU A 257 5.19 10.95 -6.05
CA LEU A 257 6.59 11.31 -6.29
C LEU A 257 7.41 10.89 -5.06
N GLU A 258 8.42 10.06 -5.29
CA GLU A 258 9.25 9.45 -4.27
C GLU A 258 10.64 10.11 -4.28
N PHE A 259 11.09 10.62 -3.15
CA PHE A 259 12.45 11.14 -2.99
C PHE A 259 13.29 10.17 -2.16
N TRP A 260 14.49 9.88 -2.64
CA TRP A 260 15.44 8.95 -2.04
C TRP A 260 16.77 9.65 -1.75
N GLY A 261 17.41 9.27 -0.63
CA GLY A 261 18.71 9.81 -0.25
C GLY A 261 19.87 9.15 -1.02
N LYS A 262 19.66 7.93 -1.52
CA LYS A 262 20.58 7.21 -2.40
C LYS A 262 19.83 6.75 -3.66
N ASP A 263 20.58 6.40 -4.71
CA ASP A 263 20.01 5.83 -5.92
C ASP A 263 19.37 4.46 -5.61
N PRO A 264 18.03 4.30 -5.68
CA PRO A 264 17.36 3.05 -5.36
C PRO A 264 17.61 1.93 -6.39
N ALA A 265 18.26 2.22 -7.52
CA ALA A 265 18.71 1.20 -8.47
C ALA A 265 20.05 0.57 -8.06
N VAL A 266 20.91 1.30 -7.35
CA VAL A 266 22.30 0.90 -7.06
C VAL A 266 22.54 0.61 -5.58
N ALA A 267 21.87 1.34 -4.68
CA ALA A 267 22.09 1.28 -3.24
C ALA A 267 20.82 0.84 -2.50
N PRO A 268 20.45 -0.45 -2.54
CA PRO A 268 19.23 -0.96 -1.92
C PRO A 268 19.28 -1.00 -0.38
N GLU A 269 20.29 -0.39 0.25
CA GLU A 269 20.35 -0.27 1.71
C GLU A 269 19.20 0.57 2.25
N GLN A 270 18.79 1.58 1.49
CA GLN A 270 17.59 2.36 1.75
C GLN A 270 16.40 1.59 1.19
N ASP A 271 15.55 1.09 2.08
CA ASP A 271 14.37 0.28 1.77
C ASP A 271 13.08 1.11 1.58
N HIS A 272 13.13 2.42 1.87
CA HIS A 272 12.00 3.33 1.71
C HIS A 272 12.43 4.76 1.34
N PRO A 273 11.58 5.53 0.62
CA PRO A 273 11.80 6.95 0.33
C PRO A 273 11.92 7.80 1.61
N ILE A 274 12.74 8.86 1.56
CA ILE A 274 12.83 9.86 2.65
C ILE A 274 11.67 10.85 2.63
N ALA A 275 11.05 11.06 1.46
CA ALA A 275 9.87 11.89 1.33
C ALA A 275 8.97 11.37 0.22
N LEU A 276 7.66 11.56 0.42
CA LEU A 276 6.61 11.14 -0.48
C LEU A 276 5.68 12.31 -0.72
N TRP A 277 5.40 12.58 -1.99
CA TRP A 277 4.51 13.66 -2.38
C TRP A 277 3.45 13.15 -3.35
N PRO A 278 2.17 13.09 -2.93
CA PRO A 278 1.07 12.71 -3.81
C PRO A 278 0.96 13.67 -5.00
N GLU A 279 0.97 13.13 -6.21
CA GLU A 279 0.76 13.90 -7.43
C GLU A 279 -0.70 14.39 -7.48
N PRO A 280 -0.93 15.70 -7.64
CA PRO A 280 -2.25 16.26 -7.81
C PRO A 280 -2.94 15.68 -9.05
N LYS A 281 -4.28 15.68 -9.04
CA LYS A 281 -5.08 15.09 -10.14
C LYS A 281 -4.83 15.73 -11.49
N ASP A 282 -4.47 17.01 -11.50
CA ASP A 282 -4.11 17.79 -12.67
C ASP A 282 -2.61 17.72 -13.02
N GLY A 283 -1.86 16.84 -12.35
CA GLY A 283 -0.50 16.46 -12.65
C GLY A 283 0.58 17.29 -11.96
N LEU A 284 1.85 16.93 -12.23
CA LEU A 284 3.01 17.72 -11.84
C LEU A 284 3.05 19.00 -12.70
N GLY A 285 2.80 20.15 -12.08
CA GLY A 285 2.80 21.45 -12.76
C GLY A 285 3.91 22.37 -12.27
N ASN A 286 4.42 23.21 -13.17
CA ASN A 286 5.34 24.29 -12.81
C ASN A 286 4.67 25.25 -11.81
N GLY A 287 5.48 25.76 -10.89
CA GLY A 287 5.08 26.70 -9.87
C GLY A 287 4.50 26.08 -8.62
N ARG A 288 4.25 24.76 -8.59
CA ARG A 288 3.70 24.09 -7.40
C ARG A 288 4.70 24.02 -6.26
N ALA A 289 4.18 24.07 -5.04
CA ALA A 289 4.93 23.83 -3.82
C ALA A 289 4.87 22.35 -3.44
N LEU A 290 6.00 21.79 -3.04
CA LEU A 290 6.08 20.49 -2.42
C LEU A 290 7.07 20.52 -1.26
N ARG A 291 6.90 19.60 -0.32
CA ARG A 291 7.79 19.46 0.82
C ARG A 291 8.67 18.23 0.62
N VAL A 292 9.98 18.42 0.73
CA VAL A 292 10.95 17.32 0.80
C VAL A 292 11.64 17.42 2.14
N GLU A 293 11.53 16.35 2.93
CA GLU A 293 11.94 16.34 4.33
C GLU A 293 11.24 17.46 5.13
N ASN A 294 12.00 18.50 5.53
CA ASN A 294 11.52 19.65 6.30
C ASN A 294 11.61 20.97 5.52
N HIS A 295 11.89 20.92 4.22
CA HIS A 295 12.06 22.11 3.41
C HIS A 295 10.99 22.17 2.31
N TRP A 296 10.50 23.39 2.09
CA TRP A 296 9.55 23.68 1.02
C TRP A 296 10.28 24.07 -0.25
N TYR A 297 9.85 23.48 -1.36
CA TYR A 297 10.39 23.72 -2.67
C TYR A 297 9.28 24.08 -3.64
N ARG A 298 9.62 24.91 -4.62
CA ARG A 298 8.78 25.20 -5.78
C ARG A 298 9.30 24.42 -6.99
N ILE A 299 8.41 23.72 -7.69
CA ILE A 299 8.71 23.09 -8.97
C ILE A 299 8.97 24.19 -9.99
N GLN A 300 10.20 24.29 -10.49
CA GLN A 300 10.54 25.18 -11.59
C GLN A 300 10.22 24.55 -12.93
N GLU A 301 10.64 23.30 -13.08
CA GLU A 301 10.44 22.56 -14.32
C GLU A 301 10.15 21.11 -14.00
N VAL A 302 9.23 20.53 -14.75
CA VAL A 302 8.94 19.11 -14.71
C VAL A 302 8.62 18.59 -16.10
N ALA A 303 9.17 17.42 -16.42
CA ALA A 303 8.87 16.72 -17.65
C ALA A 303 8.67 15.24 -17.38
N VAL A 304 7.59 14.69 -17.91
CA VAL A 304 7.24 13.27 -17.79
C VAL A 304 7.14 12.70 -19.20
N ASP A 305 7.79 11.57 -19.44
CA ASP A 305 7.62 10.80 -20.66
C ASP A 305 6.20 10.25 -20.72
N THR A 306 5.42 10.66 -21.71
CA THR A 306 4.02 10.24 -21.85
C THR A 306 3.86 8.76 -22.21
N ALA A 307 4.86 8.15 -22.85
CA ALA A 307 4.81 6.75 -23.25
C ALA A 307 5.08 5.82 -22.07
N THR A 308 6.10 6.13 -21.27
CA THR A 308 6.52 5.26 -20.15
C THR A 308 5.99 5.72 -18.80
N GLY A 309 5.60 6.99 -18.67
CA GLY A 309 5.28 7.63 -17.40
C GLY A 309 6.51 8.01 -16.56
N ARG A 310 7.72 7.86 -17.10
CA ARG A 310 9.00 8.16 -16.45
C ARG A 310 9.16 9.66 -16.20
N LEU A 311 9.75 10.01 -15.06
CA LEU A 311 10.20 11.38 -14.80
C LEU A 311 11.49 11.66 -15.60
N LEU A 312 11.43 12.59 -16.56
CA LEU A 312 12.56 13.00 -17.40
C LEU A 312 13.31 14.21 -16.83
N LYS A 313 12.58 15.11 -16.18
CA LYS A 313 13.13 16.32 -15.58
C LYS A 313 12.34 16.69 -14.34
N LEU A 314 13.05 17.16 -13.32
CA LEU A 314 12.48 17.77 -12.13
C LEU A 314 13.51 18.77 -11.58
N ALA A 315 13.21 20.05 -11.73
CA ALA A 315 14.01 21.13 -11.16
C ALA A 315 13.23 21.76 -9.99
N LEU A 316 13.85 21.79 -8.82
CA LEU A 316 13.28 22.32 -7.60
C LEU A 316 14.10 23.53 -7.16
N GLN A 317 13.43 24.59 -6.73
CA GLN A 317 14.06 25.72 -6.05
C GLN A 317 13.47 25.85 -4.65
N PRO A 318 14.22 26.38 -3.66
CA PRO A 318 13.63 26.77 -2.38
C PRO A 318 12.37 27.59 -2.59
N TRP A 319 11.31 27.25 -1.88
CA TRP A 319 10.09 28.02 -1.93
C TRP A 319 10.33 29.39 -1.30
N THR A 320 9.86 30.43 -1.97
CA THR A 320 9.91 31.81 -1.49
C THR A 320 8.53 32.42 -1.62
N ALA A 321 8.09 33.11 -0.58
CA ALA A 321 6.81 33.79 -0.59
C ALA A 321 6.75 34.88 -1.68
N ASP A 322 5.69 34.87 -2.49
CA ASP A 322 5.34 36.01 -3.35
C ASP A 322 4.65 37.08 -2.50
N VAL A 323 5.46 37.90 -1.82
CA VAL A 323 4.98 38.95 -0.94
C VAL A 323 3.98 39.90 -1.64
N PRO A 324 4.24 40.40 -2.87
CA PRO A 324 3.25 41.17 -3.61
C PRO A 324 1.88 40.48 -3.74
N ALA A 325 1.85 39.19 -4.06
CA ALA A 325 0.60 38.44 -4.15
C ALA A 325 -0.07 38.26 -2.77
N LEU A 326 0.71 37.98 -1.73
CA LEU A 326 0.22 37.84 -0.36
C LEU A 326 -0.38 39.15 0.18
N LEU A 327 0.24 40.29 -0.11
CA LEU A 327 -0.31 41.62 0.19
C LEU A 327 -1.66 41.84 -0.51
N GLY A 328 -1.84 41.27 -1.69
CA GLY A 328 -3.12 41.23 -2.42
C GLY A 328 -4.10 40.15 -1.94
N GLY A 329 -3.85 39.51 -0.80
CA GLY A 329 -4.73 38.49 -0.23
C GLY A 329 -4.72 37.16 -1.00
N ALA A 330 -3.61 36.80 -1.65
CA ALA A 330 -3.44 35.46 -2.21
C ALA A 330 -3.35 34.41 -1.08
N THR A 331 -3.99 33.26 -1.31
CA THR A 331 -3.83 32.04 -0.52
C THR A 331 -2.99 31.04 -1.31
N LEU A 332 -2.29 30.14 -0.61
CA LEU A 332 -1.32 29.22 -1.19
C LEU A 332 -1.92 27.87 -1.58
N VAL A 333 -3.24 27.75 -1.54
CA VAL A 333 -3.98 26.57 -2.02
C VAL A 333 -3.61 26.21 -3.44
N ARG A 334 -3.45 27.23 -4.29
CA ARG A 334 -3.12 27.06 -5.72
C ARG A 334 -1.73 26.45 -5.91
N ASP A 335 -0.80 26.75 -5.01
CA ASP A 335 0.57 26.26 -5.09
C ASP A 335 0.63 24.76 -4.77
N LEU A 336 -0.24 24.25 -3.89
CA LEU A 336 -0.27 22.83 -3.55
C LEU A 336 -1.12 21.99 -4.53
N GLY A 337 -2.01 22.62 -5.29
CA GLY A 337 -2.91 21.95 -6.23
C GLY A 337 -4.22 21.46 -5.58
N PRO A 338 -5.05 20.69 -6.30
CA PRO A 338 -6.24 20.06 -5.75
C PRO A 338 -5.90 18.83 -4.90
N GLY A 339 -6.49 18.77 -3.69
CA GLY A 339 -6.37 17.63 -2.78
C GLY A 339 -5.11 17.53 -1.90
N PRO A 340 -4.39 18.63 -1.55
CA PRO A 340 -3.30 18.53 -0.61
C PRO A 340 -3.82 18.20 0.79
N ASP A 341 -2.97 17.51 1.55
CA ASP A 341 -3.21 17.32 2.97
C ASP A 341 -3.36 18.67 3.69
N LEU A 342 -4.34 18.76 4.57
CA LEU A 342 -4.68 19.99 5.29
C LEU A 342 -3.48 20.50 6.10
N ALA A 343 -2.73 19.59 6.73
CA ALA A 343 -1.52 19.91 7.49
C ALA A 343 -0.44 20.56 6.60
N HIS A 344 -0.28 20.11 5.36
CA HIS A 344 0.65 20.73 4.41
C HIS A 344 0.20 22.13 4.00
N ARG A 345 -1.11 22.34 3.81
CA ARG A 345 -1.67 23.66 3.53
C ARG A 345 -1.41 24.62 4.69
N GLU A 346 -1.74 24.23 5.91
CA GLU A 346 -1.52 25.05 7.10
C GLU A 346 -0.04 25.40 7.30
N ALA A 347 0.86 24.43 7.18
CA ALA A 347 2.30 24.66 7.31
C ALA A 347 2.83 25.65 6.25
N LEU A 348 2.33 25.58 5.01
CA LEU A 348 2.73 26.51 3.96
C LEU A 348 2.16 27.93 4.19
N GLU A 349 0.91 28.04 4.66
CA GLU A 349 0.30 29.33 5.00
C GLU A 349 0.99 30.00 6.21
N GLN A 350 1.45 29.22 7.20
CA GLN A 350 2.27 29.70 8.31
C GLN A 350 3.60 30.26 7.79
N LEU A 351 4.30 29.53 6.93
CA LEU A 351 5.57 29.99 6.35
C LEU A 351 5.40 31.31 5.56
N ALA A 352 4.25 31.48 4.91
CA ALA A 352 3.90 32.72 4.22
C ALA A 352 3.68 33.90 5.19
N ASN A 353 3.06 33.64 6.33
CA ASN A 353 2.89 34.63 7.39
C ASN A 353 4.24 35.06 7.97
N ASP A 354 5.14 34.10 8.22
CA ASP A 354 6.49 34.37 8.72
C ASP A 354 7.28 35.22 7.72
N ALA A 355 7.21 34.89 6.43
CA ALA A 355 7.83 35.67 5.38
C ALA A 355 7.27 37.10 5.27
N LEU A 356 5.97 37.30 5.47
CA LEU A 356 5.36 38.64 5.54
C LEU A 356 5.85 39.45 6.75
N VAL A 357 5.97 38.81 7.92
CA VAL A 357 6.50 39.47 9.13
C VAL A 357 7.95 39.89 8.92
N GLU A 358 8.77 39.01 8.33
CA GLU A 358 10.15 39.32 7.99
C GLU A 358 10.23 40.48 7.00
N TRP A 359 9.45 40.44 5.91
CA TRP A 359 9.41 41.49 4.91
C TRP A 359 8.96 42.84 5.50
N LYS A 360 7.91 42.84 6.33
CA LYS A 360 7.43 44.02 7.06
C LYS A 360 8.55 44.63 7.91
N THR A 361 9.35 43.80 8.56
CA THR A 361 10.36 44.28 9.51
C THR A 361 11.63 44.74 8.79
N ARG A 362 12.08 44.00 7.78
CA ARG A 362 13.38 44.20 7.13
C ARG A 362 13.33 45.05 5.87
N THR A 363 12.25 44.94 5.09
CA THR A 363 12.18 45.54 3.74
C THR A 363 11.28 46.76 3.70
N LEU A 364 10.11 46.70 4.35
CA LEU A 364 9.11 47.77 4.29
C LEU A 364 9.65 49.15 4.73
N PRO A 365 10.45 49.31 5.82
CA PRO A 365 10.90 50.64 6.25
C PRO A 365 11.75 51.34 5.18
N GLY A 366 12.69 50.63 4.56
CA GLY A 366 13.53 51.17 3.49
C GLY A 366 12.74 51.44 2.21
N LEU A 367 11.75 50.59 1.91
CA LEU A 367 10.85 50.78 0.77
C LEU A 367 9.98 52.03 0.94
N LEU A 368 9.39 52.25 2.11
CA LEU A 368 8.58 53.44 2.38
C LEU A 368 9.42 54.73 2.39
N ALA A 369 10.66 54.68 2.89
CA ALA A 369 11.54 55.85 2.92
C ALA A 369 11.99 56.31 1.53
N THR A 370 11.93 55.45 0.51
CA THR A 370 12.46 55.71 -0.83
C THR A 370 11.40 55.80 -1.92
N GLN A 371 10.15 55.41 -1.63
CA GLN A 371 9.06 55.43 -2.61
C GLN A 371 8.47 56.84 -2.78
N THR A 372 8.01 57.11 -4.01
CA THR A 372 7.19 58.28 -4.34
C THR A 372 5.72 58.01 -4.00
N LEU A 373 4.91 59.07 -3.91
CA LEU A 373 3.48 59.03 -3.55
C LEU A 373 2.69 57.90 -4.27
N GLY A 374 2.74 57.83 -5.61
CA GLY A 374 1.94 56.87 -6.40
C GLY A 374 2.15 55.39 -6.01
N PRO A 375 3.39 54.86 -6.04
CA PRO A 375 3.69 53.52 -5.54
C PRO A 375 3.23 53.22 -4.11
N THR A 376 3.26 54.22 -3.21
CA THR A 376 2.75 54.07 -1.84
C THR A 376 1.22 53.99 -1.81
N GLU A 377 0.52 54.79 -2.61
CA GLU A 377 -0.94 54.67 -2.81
C GLU A 377 -1.32 53.30 -3.39
N ASP A 378 -0.59 52.81 -4.40
CA ASP A 378 -0.81 51.49 -5.00
C ASP A 378 -0.63 50.36 -3.99
N LEU A 379 0.34 50.49 -3.08
CA LEU A 379 0.56 49.55 -1.98
C LEU A 379 -0.63 49.54 -1.01
N VAL A 380 -1.11 50.72 -0.60
CA VAL A 380 -2.30 50.87 0.27
C VAL A 380 -3.52 50.21 -0.38
N VAL A 381 -3.82 50.55 -1.64
CA VAL A 381 -4.96 49.99 -2.38
C VAL A 381 -4.85 48.47 -2.51
N ARG A 382 -3.66 47.95 -2.77
CA ARG A 382 -3.43 46.50 -2.86
C ARG A 382 -3.73 45.80 -1.54
N ILE A 383 -3.25 46.34 -0.43
CA ILE A 383 -3.46 45.75 0.90
C ILE A 383 -4.95 45.80 1.29
N GLU A 384 -5.65 46.90 1.03
CA GLU A 384 -7.09 47.01 1.31
C GLU A 384 -7.90 45.99 0.52
N LYS A 385 -7.60 45.81 -0.78
CA LYS A 385 -8.20 44.74 -1.60
C LYS A 385 -7.86 43.36 -1.05
N GLY A 386 -6.63 43.17 -0.60
CA GLY A 386 -6.18 41.92 0.03
C GLY A 386 -6.96 41.59 1.30
N LEU A 387 -7.11 42.54 2.21
CA LEU A 387 -7.88 42.40 3.46
C LEU A 387 -9.33 41.99 3.19
N LEU A 388 -10.01 42.65 2.24
CA LEU A 388 -11.38 42.30 1.85
C LEU A 388 -11.47 40.86 1.32
N LYS A 389 -10.50 40.45 0.49
CA LYS A 389 -10.47 39.08 -0.05
C LYS A 389 -10.25 38.05 1.06
N MET A 390 -9.38 38.33 2.03
CA MET A 390 -9.14 37.46 3.17
C MET A 390 -10.37 37.35 4.09
N ASP A 391 -11.09 38.44 4.32
CA ASP A 391 -12.36 38.43 5.07
C ASP A 391 -13.39 37.48 4.47
N LEU A 392 -13.53 37.54 3.14
CA LEU A 392 -14.47 36.67 2.42
C LEU A 392 -14.03 35.20 2.50
N GLU A 393 -12.73 34.93 2.39
CA GLU A 393 -12.19 33.57 2.47
C GLU A 393 -12.39 32.97 3.88
N VAL A 394 -12.05 33.71 4.94
CA VAL A 394 -12.23 33.28 6.34
C VAL A 394 -13.71 33.02 6.65
N LYS A 395 -14.60 33.94 6.26
CA LYS A 395 -16.06 33.74 6.39
C LYS A 395 -16.52 32.52 5.61
N GLY A 396 -15.98 32.31 4.42
CA GLY A 396 -16.26 31.14 3.59
C GLY A 396 -15.88 29.82 4.28
N ILE A 397 -14.68 29.76 4.85
CA ILE A 397 -14.17 28.58 5.59
C ILE A 397 -15.07 28.30 6.79
N ARG A 398 -15.29 29.29 7.67
CA ARG A 398 -16.14 29.11 8.86
C ARG A 398 -17.56 28.70 8.51
N SER A 399 -18.15 29.30 7.48
CA SER A 399 -19.49 28.91 7.01
C SER A 399 -19.54 27.46 6.52
N ARG A 400 -18.47 26.96 5.87
CA ARG A 400 -18.39 25.57 5.42
C ARG A 400 -18.18 24.61 6.59
N LEU A 401 -17.37 24.97 7.58
CA LEU A 401 -17.20 24.21 8.82
C LEU A 401 -18.51 24.11 9.61
N ASP A 402 -19.23 25.21 9.76
CA ASP A 402 -20.55 25.24 10.42
C ASP A 402 -21.57 24.35 9.67
N ALA A 403 -21.57 24.40 8.34
CA ALA A 403 -22.45 23.56 7.52
C ALA A 403 -22.09 22.07 7.67
N GLN A 404 -20.81 21.72 7.71
CA GLN A 404 -20.33 20.36 7.96
C GLN A 404 -20.74 19.88 9.35
N ALA A 405 -20.56 20.69 10.38
CA ALA A 405 -20.96 20.36 11.75
C ALA A 405 -22.47 20.12 11.88
N ARG A 406 -23.30 20.96 11.23
CA ARG A 406 -24.76 20.76 11.15
C ARG A 406 -25.12 19.47 10.42
N ALA A 407 -24.50 19.21 9.28
CA ALA A 407 -24.73 17.98 8.51
C ALA A 407 -24.29 16.72 9.26
N GLU A 408 -23.24 16.79 10.08
CA GLU A 408 -22.83 15.70 10.97
C GLU A 408 -23.81 15.51 12.14
N ALA A 409 -24.26 16.59 12.77
CA ALA A 409 -25.25 16.54 13.84
C ALA A 409 -26.58 15.94 13.34
N GLU A 410 -27.06 16.36 12.17
CA GLU A 410 -28.24 15.81 11.53
C GLU A 410 -28.07 14.31 11.21
N ARG A 411 -26.91 13.92 10.65
CA ARG A 411 -26.58 12.51 10.40
C ARG A 411 -26.56 11.68 11.68
N ARG A 412 -25.99 12.20 12.77
CA ARG A 412 -25.99 11.51 14.07
C ARG A 412 -27.41 11.35 14.62
N ALA A 413 -28.24 12.40 14.53
CA ALA A 413 -29.64 12.33 14.93
C ALA A 413 -30.43 11.30 14.10
N GLN A 414 -30.22 11.26 12.79
CA GLN A 414 -30.84 10.27 11.90
C GLN A 414 -30.37 8.84 12.20
N ALA A 415 -29.07 8.65 12.48
CA ALA A 415 -28.52 7.35 12.86
C ALA A 415 -29.08 6.86 14.20
N GLU A 416 -29.26 7.76 15.17
CA GLU A 416 -29.88 7.43 16.46
C GLU A 416 -31.35 7.03 16.30
N LEU A 417 -32.11 7.74 15.46
CA LEU A 417 -33.50 7.39 15.12
C LEU A 417 -33.59 6.05 14.38
N ALA A 418 -32.68 5.79 13.44
CA ALA A 418 -32.61 4.52 12.72
C ALA A 418 -32.29 3.34 13.65
N ALA A 419 -31.35 3.53 14.58
CA ALA A 419 -31.00 2.54 15.59
C ALA A 419 -32.19 2.21 16.51
N LYS A 420 -32.96 3.21 16.94
CA LYS A 420 -34.20 3.01 17.72
C LYS A 420 -35.28 2.27 16.92
N GLY A 421 -35.29 2.40 15.59
CA GLY A 421 -36.23 1.73 14.68
C GLY A 421 -35.77 0.38 14.14
N GLY A 422 -34.64 -0.17 14.60
CA GLY A 422 -34.09 -1.44 14.10
C GLY A 422 -33.63 -1.41 12.64
N LYS A 423 -33.41 -0.22 12.06
CA LYS A 423 -32.93 -0.04 10.68
C LYS A 423 -31.43 0.23 10.68
N THR A 424 -30.74 -0.27 9.65
CA THR A 424 -29.31 -0.04 9.44
C THR A 424 -29.04 1.45 9.21
N ALA A 425 -28.12 2.01 9.99
CA ALA A 425 -27.74 3.42 9.90
C ALA A 425 -27.11 3.73 8.53
N PRO A 426 -27.35 4.94 7.97
CA PRO A 426 -26.69 5.36 6.74
C PRO A 426 -25.16 5.41 6.93
N ALA A 427 -24.42 4.92 5.93
CA ALA A 427 -22.97 4.89 5.95
C ALA A 427 -22.38 6.31 6.05
N ALA A 428 -21.41 6.49 6.93
CA ALA A 428 -20.70 7.76 7.07
C ALA A 428 -19.92 8.06 5.77
N SER A 429 -20.13 9.23 5.19
CA SER A 429 -19.26 9.76 4.15
C SER A 429 -17.89 10.08 4.76
N THR A 430 -16.84 9.47 4.22
CA THR A 430 -15.43 9.63 4.60
C THR A 430 -14.75 10.77 3.83
N ALA A 431 -15.49 11.78 3.36
CA ALA A 431 -14.89 12.92 2.70
C ALA A 431 -13.91 13.61 3.67
N ALA A 432 -12.62 13.58 3.34
CA ALA A 432 -11.58 14.25 4.12
C ALA A 432 -11.92 15.74 4.26
N ALA A 433 -11.79 16.29 5.46
CA ALA A 433 -12.01 17.71 5.70
C ALA A 433 -11.01 18.52 4.88
N ALA A 434 -11.50 19.29 3.91
CA ALA A 434 -10.67 20.16 3.07
C ALA A 434 -10.23 21.45 3.80
N GLU A 435 -10.77 21.68 5.01
CA GLU A 435 -10.68 22.94 5.75
C GLU A 435 -10.65 22.68 7.27
N SER A 436 -10.10 23.64 8.02
CA SER A 436 -9.98 23.61 9.47
C SER A 436 -10.14 25.02 10.05
N GLU A 437 -10.47 25.08 11.35
CA GLU A 437 -10.47 26.37 12.09
C GLU A 437 -9.05 26.94 12.16
N GLN A 438 -8.03 26.08 12.31
CA GLN A 438 -6.62 26.51 12.32
C GLN A 438 -6.23 27.25 11.03
N LEU A 439 -6.69 26.78 9.88
CA LEU A 439 -6.48 27.50 8.62
C LEU A 439 -7.16 28.87 8.63
N ALA A 440 -8.39 28.98 9.15
CA ALA A 440 -9.07 30.27 9.28
C ALA A 440 -8.29 31.21 10.20
N ASP A 441 -7.76 30.71 11.32
CA ASP A 441 -6.94 31.47 12.26
C ASP A 441 -5.62 31.94 11.65
N LEU A 442 -4.96 31.10 10.84
CA LEU A 442 -3.75 31.49 10.09
C LEU A 442 -4.03 32.63 9.10
N LEU A 443 -5.20 32.63 8.46
CA LEU A 443 -5.61 33.71 7.57
C LEU A 443 -5.99 34.98 8.36
N GLU A 444 -6.63 34.85 9.52
CA GLU A 444 -6.85 36.00 10.43
C GLU A 444 -5.54 36.61 10.94
N GLN A 445 -4.55 35.79 11.28
CA GLN A 445 -3.21 36.26 11.63
C GLN A 445 -2.60 37.06 10.47
N ARG A 446 -2.71 36.57 9.24
CA ARG A 446 -2.25 37.32 8.05
C ARG A 446 -2.96 38.66 7.93
N LYS A 447 -4.27 38.72 8.15
CA LYS A 447 -5.01 40.00 8.16
C LYS A 447 -4.45 40.98 9.18
N ALA A 448 -4.14 40.53 10.39
CA ALA A 448 -3.52 41.38 11.41
C ALA A 448 -2.15 41.91 10.96
N ILE A 449 -1.33 41.07 10.32
CA ILE A 449 -0.04 41.47 9.73
C ILE A 449 -0.26 42.53 8.64
N LEU A 450 -1.20 42.30 7.72
CA LEU A 450 -1.54 43.22 6.64
C LEU A 450 -2.07 44.56 7.16
N MET A 451 -2.91 44.57 8.20
CA MET A 451 -3.39 45.80 8.85
C MET A 451 -2.24 46.62 9.43
N ALA A 452 -1.24 45.97 10.02
CA ALA A 452 -0.07 46.66 10.54
C ALA A 452 0.82 47.24 9.43
N ILE A 453 0.96 46.54 8.31
CA ILE A 453 1.66 47.05 7.11
C ILE A 453 0.89 48.25 6.53
N LEU A 454 -0.44 48.15 6.43
CA LEU A 454 -1.33 49.21 5.95
C LEU A 454 -1.19 50.48 6.79
N GLY A 455 -1.20 50.36 8.12
CA GLY A 455 -1.01 51.50 9.02
C GLY A 455 0.33 52.21 8.79
N SER A 456 1.40 51.44 8.57
CA SER A 456 2.73 52.00 8.28
C SER A 456 2.77 52.72 6.93
N ALA A 457 2.16 52.12 5.89
CA ALA A 457 2.08 52.72 4.57
C ALA A 457 1.24 54.01 4.56
N LYS A 458 0.11 54.03 5.28
CA LYS A 458 -0.74 55.22 5.44
C LYS A 458 -0.10 56.34 6.26
N GLN A 459 0.84 56.03 7.14
CA GLN A 459 1.59 57.02 7.90
C GLN A 459 2.72 57.65 7.07
N ALA A 460 3.25 56.89 6.11
CA ALA A 460 4.29 57.37 5.20
C ALA A 460 3.72 58.22 4.05
N LEU A 461 2.48 57.95 3.64
CA LEU A 461 1.67 58.80 2.77
C LEU A 461 1.25 60.07 3.51
#